data_AF-A0A535RY49-F1
#
_entry.id   AF-A0A535RY49-F1
#
_cell.length_a   1.000
_cell.length_b   1.000
_cell.length_c   1.000
_cell.angle_alpha   90.00
_cell.angle_beta   90.00
_cell.angle_gamma   90.00
#
_symmetry.space_group_name_H-M   'P 1'
#
loop_
_entity.id
_entity.type
_entity.pdbx_description
1 polymer ?
#
loop_
_entity_poly.entity_id
_entity_poly.type
_entity_poly.pdbx_seq_one_letter_code
_entity_poly.pdbx_strand_id
1 'polypeptide(L)'
;KGRAPGTLMGQRGDMTKDTTQQWSTTRVIVVFLIAAIITLIAGVVLEESGNDIATHIGLSGVLFGSTVLAAATSLPELSTGLASVKAGAYNLAFSDIFGGNAFLPVLFLLANLLSGQAVLPEAKNTDIYLAGLGILLTVIYIYGLIFRPRRQILHMGIDSFLVIIVYAVGIGGLFAIAGGG
;
A
#
# COMPACT_ATOMS: atom_id res chain seq x y z
N LYS A 1 49.52 -37.19 -35.74
CA LYS A 1 48.97 -35.82 -35.58
C LYS A 1 48.09 -35.54 -36.80
N GLY A 2 46.81 -35.23 -36.74
CA GLY A 2 45.86 -35.07 -35.66
C GLY A 2 44.46 -35.05 -36.29
N ARG A 3 43.49 -35.70 -35.65
CA ARG A 3 42.07 -35.50 -35.95
C ARG A 3 41.63 -34.31 -35.10
N ALA A 4 41.21 -33.22 -35.74
CA ALA A 4 40.62 -32.09 -35.06
C ALA A 4 39.12 -32.36 -34.83
N PRO A 5 38.62 -32.35 -33.58
CA PRO A 5 37.19 -32.42 -33.29
C PRO A 5 36.60 -31.00 -33.37
N GLY A 6 36.02 -30.66 -34.52
CA GLY A 6 35.48 -29.32 -34.81
C GLY A 6 33.96 -29.23 -34.88
N THR A 7 33.21 -30.08 -34.15
CA THR A 7 31.74 -30.20 -34.37
C THR A 7 30.88 -29.90 -33.14
N LEU A 8 31.41 -29.30 -32.07
CA LEU A 8 30.62 -29.02 -30.85
C LEU A 8 30.54 -27.53 -30.47
N MET A 9 30.75 -26.63 -31.42
CA MET A 9 30.74 -25.18 -31.19
C MET A 9 29.61 -24.47 -31.95
N GLY A 10 28.42 -25.09 -31.98
CA GLY A 10 27.27 -24.55 -32.71
C GLY A 10 25.90 -24.69 -32.02
N GLN A 11 25.81 -25.21 -30.78
CA GLN A 11 24.51 -25.52 -30.15
C GLN A 11 24.43 -25.17 -28.66
N ARG A 12 24.99 -24.03 -28.23
CA ARG A 12 24.81 -23.56 -26.84
C ARG A 12 24.37 -22.11 -26.70
N GLY A 13 23.65 -21.62 -27.71
CA GLY A 13 23.08 -20.27 -27.74
C GLY A 13 21.55 -20.21 -27.80
N ASP A 14 20.83 -21.31 -27.61
CA ASP A 14 19.36 -21.40 -27.82
C ASP A 14 18.60 -22.00 -26.61
N MET A 15 18.79 -21.49 -25.39
CA MET A 15 17.92 -21.91 -24.26
C MET A 15 17.54 -20.79 -23.27
N THR A 16 17.57 -19.53 -23.70
CA THR A 16 16.85 -18.45 -22.98
C THR A 16 15.92 -17.75 -23.96
N LYS A 17 14.98 -18.51 -24.53
CA LYS A 17 13.74 -17.91 -24.99
C LYS A 17 12.98 -17.51 -23.73
N ASP A 18 13.22 -16.28 -23.29
CA ASP A 18 12.31 -15.60 -22.37
C ASP A 18 10.93 -15.68 -23.01
N THR A 19 10.07 -16.54 -22.45
CA THR A 19 8.65 -16.61 -22.75
C THR A 19 7.96 -15.39 -22.14
N THR A 20 8.51 -14.19 -22.35
CA THR A 20 7.79 -12.94 -22.15
C THR A 20 6.73 -12.90 -23.24
N GLN A 21 5.54 -13.37 -22.91
CA GLN A 21 4.32 -13.14 -23.68
C GLN A 21 4.30 -11.67 -24.09
N GLN A 22 4.63 -11.40 -25.36
CA GLN A 22 4.88 -10.07 -25.88
C GLN A 22 3.52 -9.42 -26.17
N TRP A 23 2.81 -9.04 -25.11
CA TRP A 23 1.56 -8.32 -25.25
C TRP A 23 1.88 -6.96 -25.88
N SER A 24 1.14 -6.61 -26.93
CA SER A 24 1.23 -5.26 -27.51
C SER A 24 1.02 -4.22 -26.40
N THR A 25 1.89 -3.21 -26.35
CA THR A 25 1.83 -2.12 -25.35
C THR A 25 0.43 -1.51 -25.27
N THR A 26 -0.23 -1.37 -26.42
CA THR A 26 -1.62 -0.88 -26.50
C THR A 26 -2.59 -1.78 -25.74
N ARG A 27 -2.44 -3.11 -25.84
CA ARG A 27 -3.27 -4.07 -25.10
C ARG A 27 -3.03 -3.95 -23.60
N VAL A 28 -1.77 -3.79 -23.17
CA VAL A 28 -1.43 -3.61 -21.75
C VAL A 28 -2.07 -2.33 -21.20
N ILE A 29 -1.95 -1.21 -21.93
CA ILE A 29 -2.55 0.07 -21.54
C ILE A 29 -4.07 -0.04 -21.44
N VAL A 30 -4.73 -0.66 -22.42
CA VAL A 30 -6.20 -0.82 -22.41
C VAL A 30 -6.66 -1.66 -21.23
N VAL A 31 -6.01 -2.80 -20.98
CA VAL A 31 -6.35 -3.67 -19.84
C VAL A 31 -6.12 -2.94 -18.52
N PHE A 32 -5.00 -2.20 -18.40
CA PHE A 32 -4.70 -1.40 -17.22
C PHE A 32 -5.76 -0.33 -16.96
N LEU A 33 -6.16 0.45 -17.98
CA LEU A 33 -7.18 1.48 -17.84
C LEU A 33 -8.54 0.90 -17.42
N ILE A 34 -8.94 -0.22 -18.02
CA ILE A 34 -10.19 -0.90 -17.65
C ILE A 34 -10.12 -1.38 -16.19
N ALA A 35 -9.02 -2.02 -15.80
CA ALA A 35 -8.83 -2.49 -14.42
C ALA A 35 -8.81 -1.32 -13.42
N ALA A 36 -8.17 -0.20 -13.76
CA ALA A 36 -8.13 0.99 -12.93
C ALA A 36 -9.53 1.60 -12.73
N ILE A 37 -10.32 1.71 -13.79
CA ILE A 37 -11.71 2.21 -13.72
C ILE A 37 -12.57 1.27 -12.87
N ILE A 38 -12.48 -0.04 -13.08
CA ILE A 38 -13.22 -1.02 -12.29
C ILE A 38 -12.83 -0.91 -10.81
N THR A 39 -11.55 -0.78 -10.51
CA THR A 39 -11.05 -0.64 -9.13
C THR A 39 -11.54 0.66 -8.49
N LEU A 40 -11.55 1.77 -9.25
CA LEU A 40 -12.10 3.04 -8.79
C LEU A 40 -13.59 2.92 -8.42
N ILE A 41 -14.40 2.36 -9.32
CA ILE A 41 -15.84 2.17 -9.10
C ILE A 41 -16.08 1.24 -7.91
N ALA A 42 -15.35 0.12 -7.83
CA ALA A 42 -15.44 -0.81 -6.72
C ALA A 42 -15.09 -0.16 -5.38
N GLY A 43 -14.07 0.72 -5.36
CA GLY A 43 -13.69 1.49 -4.18
C GLY A 43 -14.80 2.42 -3.69
N VAL A 44 -15.46 3.14 -4.61
CA VAL A 44 -16.60 4.01 -4.27
C VAL A 44 -17.77 3.19 -3.71
N VAL A 45 -18.14 2.10 -4.38
CA VAL A 45 -19.25 1.23 -3.93
C VAL A 45 -18.94 0.61 -2.57
N LEU A 46 -17.68 0.23 -2.32
CA LEU A 46 -17.24 -0.33 -1.03
C LEU A 46 -17.31 0.71 0.09
N GLU A 47 -16.96 1.96 -0.19
CA GLU A 47 -17.04 3.07 0.76
C GLU A 47 -18.49 3.38 1.13
N GLU A 48 -19.38 3.57 0.14
CA GLU A 48 -20.80 3.86 0.38
C GLU A 48 -21.48 2.71 1.13
N SER A 49 -21.36 1.48 0.62
CA SER A 49 -21.99 0.30 1.24
C SER A 49 -21.43 0.03 2.64
N GLY A 50 -20.14 0.26 2.82
CA GLY A 50 -19.46 0.07 4.09
C GLY A 50 -19.85 1.11 5.14
N ASN A 51 -20.02 2.37 4.73
CA ASN A 51 -20.51 3.45 5.60
C ASN A 51 -21.96 3.20 6.07
N ASP A 52 -22.82 2.67 5.20
CA ASP A 52 -24.18 2.28 5.57
C ASP A 52 -24.17 1.16 6.63
N ILE A 53 -23.36 0.11 6.42
CA ILE A 53 -23.19 -0.97 7.40
C ILE A 53 -22.63 -0.44 8.72
N ALA A 54 -21.61 0.42 8.67
CA ALA A 54 -21.00 1.03 9.84
C ALA A 54 -22.04 1.81 10.67
N THR A 55 -22.89 2.58 9.99
CA THR A 55 -23.96 3.34 10.63
C THR A 55 -24.96 2.41 11.32
N HIS A 56 -25.31 1.27 10.72
CA HIS A 56 -26.21 0.28 11.33
C HIS A 56 -25.64 -0.42 12.57
N ILE A 57 -24.33 -0.63 12.64
CA ILE A 57 -23.66 -1.24 13.80
C ILE A 57 -23.20 -0.21 14.85
N GLY A 58 -23.54 1.08 14.67
CA GLY A 58 -23.16 2.15 15.58
C GLY A 58 -21.69 2.56 15.51
N LEU A 59 -21.01 2.22 14.41
CA LEU A 59 -19.63 2.61 14.17
C LEU A 59 -19.60 3.97 13.47
N SER A 60 -18.84 4.92 14.01
CA SER A 60 -18.70 6.23 13.37
C SER A 60 -17.98 6.12 12.02
N GLY A 61 -18.35 6.99 11.07
CA GLY A 61 -17.72 7.01 9.74
C GLY A 61 -16.19 7.18 9.80
N VAL A 62 -15.67 7.92 10.79
CA VAL A 62 -14.22 8.08 10.99
C VAL A 62 -13.56 6.77 11.44
N LEU A 63 -14.19 6.00 12.33
CA LEU A 63 -13.68 4.68 12.71
C LEU A 63 -13.71 3.71 11.54
N PHE A 64 -14.79 3.71 10.75
CA PHE A 64 -14.89 2.88 9.54
C PHE A 64 -13.81 3.25 8.52
N GLY A 65 -13.67 4.54 8.21
CA GLY A 65 -12.69 5.06 7.26
C GLY A 65 -11.24 4.74 7.65
N SER A 66 -10.90 4.98 8.92
CA SER A 66 -9.55 4.76 9.44
C SER A 66 -9.16 3.30 9.64
N THR A 67 -10.12 2.36 9.65
CA THR A 67 -9.85 0.94 9.89
C THR A 67 -10.20 0.07 8.69
N VAL A 68 -11.49 -0.04 8.36
CA VAL A 68 -11.99 -0.97 7.33
C VAL A 68 -11.64 -0.47 5.93
N LEU A 69 -11.93 0.80 5.63
CA LEU A 69 -11.64 1.37 4.32
C LEU A 69 -10.12 1.47 4.09
N ALA A 70 -9.37 1.90 5.11
CA ALA A 70 -7.91 1.90 5.08
C ALA A 70 -7.35 0.48 4.81
N ALA A 71 -7.83 -0.54 5.51
CA ALA A 71 -7.40 -1.92 5.27
C ALA A 71 -7.74 -2.39 3.86
N ALA A 72 -8.95 -2.10 3.37
CA ALA A 72 -9.40 -2.51 2.04
C ALA A 72 -8.56 -1.88 0.91
N THR A 73 -8.22 -0.60 1.04
CA THR A 73 -7.39 0.13 0.07
C THR A 73 -5.93 -0.31 0.07
N SER A 74 -5.41 -0.81 1.19
CA SER A 74 -4.06 -1.39 1.29
C SER A 74 -3.96 -2.88 0.89
N LEU A 75 -5.07 -3.59 0.69
CA LEU A 75 -5.04 -5.00 0.26
C LEU A 75 -4.34 -5.22 -1.09
N PRO A 76 -4.59 -4.40 -2.15
CA PRO A 76 -3.87 -4.52 -3.41
C PRO A 76 -2.35 -4.36 -3.25
N GLU A 77 -1.93 -3.36 -2.47
CA GLU A 77 -0.52 -3.05 -2.18
C GLU A 77 0.14 -4.18 -1.38
N LEU A 78 -0.58 -4.77 -0.43
CA LEU A 78 -0.10 -5.94 0.31
C LEU A 78 0.11 -7.13 -0.62
N SER A 79 -0.80 -7.33 -1.58
CA SER A 79 -0.72 -8.40 -2.58
C SER A 79 0.48 -8.23 -3.51
N THR A 80 0.66 -7.04 -4.11
CA THR A 80 1.79 -6.70 -4.99
C THR A 80 3.11 -6.70 -4.25
N GLY A 81 3.14 -6.18 -3.01
CA GLY A 81 4.30 -6.21 -2.13
C GLY A 81 4.74 -7.64 -1.79
N LEU A 82 3.81 -8.51 -1.41
CA LEU A 82 4.11 -9.92 -1.12
C LEU A 82 4.61 -10.67 -2.36
N ALA A 83 4.03 -10.42 -3.53
CA ALA A 83 4.49 -10.98 -4.79
C ALA A 83 5.92 -10.53 -5.13
N SER A 84 6.22 -9.25 -4.92
CA SER A 84 7.55 -8.66 -5.15
C SER A 84 8.61 -9.23 -4.21
N VAL A 85 8.29 -9.39 -2.92
CA VAL A 85 9.18 -10.02 -1.93
C VAL A 85 9.45 -11.48 -2.29
N LYS A 86 8.41 -12.25 -2.67
CA LYS A 86 8.57 -13.64 -3.13
C LYS A 86 9.45 -13.75 -4.38
N ALA A 87 9.42 -12.75 -5.25
CA ALA A 87 10.27 -12.65 -6.42
C ALA A 87 11.70 -12.14 -6.13
N GLY A 88 12.03 -11.83 -4.86
CA GLY A 88 13.32 -11.23 -4.49
C GLY A 88 13.48 -9.77 -4.90
N ALA A 89 12.43 -9.13 -5.40
CA ALA A 89 12.41 -7.76 -5.88
C ALA A 89 12.09 -6.78 -4.73
N TYR A 90 12.93 -6.77 -3.68
CA TYR A 90 12.70 -5.94 -2.49
C TYR A 90 12.63 -4.44 -2.80
N ASN A 91 13.45 -3.95 -3.73
CA ASN A 91 13.42 -2.54 -4.15
C ASN A 91 12.05 -2.16 -4.75
N LEU A 92 11.43 -3.07 -5.52
CA LEU A 92 10.10 -2.87 -6.10
C LEU A 92 9.03 -2.84 -5.01
N ALA A 93 9.10 -3.77 -4.06
CA ALA A 93 8.20 -3.80 -2.90
C ALA A 93 8.28 -2.51 -2.08
N PHE A 94 9.50 -2.00 -1.82
CA PHE A 94 9.68 -0.72 -1.12
C PHE A 94 9.14 0.47 -1.93
N SER A 95 9.43 0.54 -3.23
CA SER A 95 8.93 1.64 -4.06
C SER A 95 7.41 1.67 -4.17
N ASP A 96 6.76 0.50 -4.17
CA ASP A 96 5.30 0.38 -4.20
C ASP A 96 4.68 0.94 -2.91
N ILE A 97 5.16 0.50 -1.75
CA ILE A 97 4.67 0.94 -0.43
C ILE A 97 4.87 2.45 -0.21
N PHE A 98 6.08 2.96 -0.50
CA PHE A 98 6.36 4.38 -0.31
C PHE A 98 5.70 5.26 -1.38
N GLY A 99 5.63 4.77 -2.63
CA GLY A 99 4.98 5.46 -3.73
C GLY A 99 3.47 5.61 -3.52
N GLY A 100 2.79 4.53 -3.11
CA GLY A 100 1.35 4.55 -2.81
C GLY A 100 1.01 5.54 -1.69
N ASN A 101 1.74 5.48 -0.57
CA ASN A 101 1.55 6.41 0.53
C ASN A 101 1.86 7.88 0.16
N ALA A 102 2.89 8.11 -0.66
CA ALA A 102 3.22 9.45 -1.14
C ALA A 102 2.20 10.00 -2.16
N PHE A 103 1.41 9.13 -2.79
CA PHE A 103 0.36 9.51 -3.72
C PHE A 103 -0.93 9.96 -3.01
N LEU A 104 -1.19 9.50 -1.78
CA LEU A 104 -2.38 9.88 -1.01
C LEU A 104 -2.52 11.41 -0.81
N PRO A 105 -1.48 12.18 -0.41
CA PRO A 105 -1.58 13.64 -0.35
C PRO A 105 -1.86 14.30 -1.71
N VAL A 106 -1.37 13.71 -2.81
CA VAL A 106 -1.62 14.21 -4.17
C VAL A 106 -3.10 14.02 -4.53
N LEU A 107 -3.67 12.86 -4.21
CA LEU A 107 -5.10 12.60 -4.37
C LEU A 107 -5.94 13.54 -3.50
N PHE A 108 -5.53 13.78 -2.25
CA PHE A 108 -6.20 14.70 -1.35
C PHE A 108 -6.20 16.13 -1.89
N LEU A 109 -5.07 16.61 -2.42
CA LEU A 109 -4.97 17.92 -3.07
C LEU A 109 -5.91 18.01 -4.28
N LEU A 110 -5.92 16.98 -5.12
CA LEU A 110 -6.80 16.93 -6.29
C LEU A 110 -8.28 16.94 -5.88
N ALA A 111 -8.65 16.16 -4.85
CA ALA A 111 -10.01 16.11 -4.31
C ALA A 111 -10.46 17.49 -3.79
N ASN A 112 -9.58 18.20 -3.08
CA ASN A 112 -9.84 19.56 -2.58
C ASN A 112 -10.06 20.56 -3.73
N LEU A 113 -9.21 20.51 -4.77
CA LEU A 113 -9.35 21.35 -5.97
C LEU A 113 -10.68 21.10 -6.71
N LEU A 114 -11.11 19.83 -6.81
CA LEU A 114 -12.36 19.47 -7.47
C LEU A 114 -13.60 19.80 -6.63
N SER A 115 -13.51 19.67 -5.30
CA SER A 115 -14.60 19.96 -4.36
C SER A 115 -14.82 21.47 -4.18
N GLY A 116 -13.78 22.28 -4.37
CA GLY A 116 -13.85 23.74 -4.21
C GLY A 116 -13.98 24.21 -2.76
N GLN A 117 -13.90 23.30 -1.79
CA GLN A 117 -13.90 23.60 -0.36
C GLN A 117 -12.59 23.16 0.30
N ALA A 118 -12.04 24.03 1.14
CA ALA A 118 -10.91 23.65 1.98
C ALA A 118 -11.42 22.67 3.05
N VAL A 119 -10.88 21.44 3.06
CA VAL A 119 -11.23 20.40 4.04
C VAL A 119 -10.58 20.65 5.41
N LEU A 120 -9.51 21.43 5.44
CA LEU A 120 -8.71 21.71 6.65
C LEU A 120 -9.45 22.46 7.79
N PRO A 121 -10.34 23.44 7.54
CA PRO A 121 -11.07 24.15 8.59
C PRO A 121 -12.16 23.33 9.29
N GLU A 122 -12.59 22.19 8.72
CA GLU A 122 -13.64 21.32 9.27
C GLU A 122 -13.10 20.12 10.07
N ALA A 123 -11.78 20.03 10.26
CA ALA A 123 -11.13 18.92 10.95
C ALA A 123 -11.62 18.80 12.40
N LYS A 124 -12.21 17.65 12.72
CA LYS A 124 -12.67 17.31 14.07
C LYS A 124 -11.49 16.83 14.92
N ASN A 125 -11.68 16.76 16.24
CA ASN A 125 -10.66 16.23 17.18
C ASN A 125 -10.14 14.84 16.76
N THR A 126 -11.01 14.01 16.17
CA THR A 126 -10.68 12.68 15.67
C THR A 126 -9.72 12.73 14.47
N ASP A 127 -9.87 13.71 13.57
CA ASP A 127 -9.01 13.90 12.40
C ASP A 127 -7.61 14.37 12.83
N ILE A 128 -7.55 15.29 13.80
CA ILE A 128 -6.29 15.75 14.39
C ILE A 128 -5.56 14.59 15.10
N TYR A 129 -6.30 13.75 15.83
CA TYR A 129 -5.73 12.58 16.48
C TYR A 129 -5.16 11.58 15.45
N LEU A 130 -5.89 11.29 14.39
CA LEU A 130 -5.42 10.41 13.31
C LEU A 130 -4.20 10.98 12.58
N ALA A 131 -4.19 12.28 12.30
CA ALA A 131 -3.05 12.95 11.70
C ALA A 131 -1.81 12.90 12.61
N GLY A 132 -1.98 13.15 13.92
CA GLY A 132 -0.92 13.03 14.91
C GLY A 132 -0.38 11.60 15.03
N LEU A 133 -1.27 10.60 15.04
CA LEU A 133 -0.89 9.19 15.03
C LEU A 133 -0.11 8.84 13.75
N GLY A 134 -0.55 9.30 12.58
CA GLY A 134 0.13 9.10 11.30
C GLY A 134 1.54 9.70 11.27
N ILE A 135 1.70 10.93 11.78
CA ILE A 135 3.01 11.58 11.93
C ILE A 135 3.91 10.78 12.86
N LEU A 136 3.39 10.37 14.03
CA LEU A 136 4.14 9.58 15.00
C LEU A 136 4.64 8.26 14.39
N LEU A 137 3.77 7.52 13.70
CA LEU A 137 4.12 6.27 13.02
C LEU A 137 5.18 6.50 11.93
N THR A 138 5.04 7.59 11.16
CA THR A 138 6.00 7.94 10.11
C THR A 138 7.37 8.26 10.69
N VAL A 139 7.44 8.97 11.82
CA VAL A 139 8.71 9.25 12.52
C VAL A 139 9.37 7.95 12.99
N ILE A 140 8.61 7.00 13.54
CA ILE A 140 9.15 5.69 13.96
C ILE A 140 9.67 4.91 12.74
N TYR A 141 8.96 4.93 11.62
CA TYR A 141 9.41 4.30 10.37
C TYR A 141 10.69 4.93 9.82
N ILE A 142 10.78 6.27 9.79
CA ILE A 142 11.98 6.98 9.36
C ILE A 142 13.16 6.64 10.28
N TYR A 143 12.94 6.60 11.59
CA TYR A 143 13.95 6.20 12.56
C TYR A 143 14.46 4.78 12.28
N GLY A 144 13.55 3.80 12.13
CA GLY A 144 13.92 2.42 11.80
C GLY A 144 14.67 2.30 10.47
N LEU A 145 14.32 3.12 9.47
CA LEU A 145 14.98 3.15 8.18
C LEU A 145 16.40 3.72 8.25
N ILE A 146 16.61 4.80 9.03
CA ILE A 146 17.91 5.47 9.16
C ILE A 146 18.87 4.67 10.05
N PHE A 147 18.39 4.23 11.22
CA PHE A 147 19.25 3.58 12.21
C PHE A 147 19.44 2.08 11.95
N ARG A 148 18.60 1.47 11.09
CA ARG A 148 18.66 0.05 10.67
C ARG A 148 19.13 -0.88 11.80
N PRO A 149 18.44 -0.91 12.96
CA PRO A 149 18.89 -1.72 14.08
C PRO A 149 18.93 -3.19 13.65
N ARG A 150 20.11 -3.81 13.73
CA ARG A 150 20.36 -5.19 13.27
C ARG A 150 19.71 -6.27 14.14
N ARG A 151 18.94 -5.89 15.16
CA ARG A 151 18.28 -6.84 16.06
C ARG A 151 16.91 -7.20 15.48
N GLN A 152 16.81 -8.45 15.04
CA GLN A 152 15.57 -9.07 14.60
C GLN A 152 14.99 -9.87 15.77
N ILE A 153 13.73 -9.62 16.11
CA ILE A 153 12.95 -10.43 17.04
C ILE A 153 11.80 -11.01 16.21
N LEU A 154 11.62 -12.33 16.19
CA LEU A 154 10.57 -12.99 15.39
C LEU A 154 10.62 -12.65 13.87
N HIS A 155 11.81 -12.56 13.28
CA HIS A 155 12.02 -12.16 11.87
C HIS A 155 11.55 -10.73 11.50
N MET A 156 11.10 -9.94 12.49
CA MET A 156 10.78 -8.51 12.34
C MET A 156 11.82 -7.64 13.06
N GLY A 157 12.10 -6.45 12.54
CA GLY A 157 12.90 -5.44 13.24
C GLY A 157 12.15 -4.90 14.46
N ILE A 158 12.88 -4.49 15.49
CA ILE A 158 12.30 -3.87 16.70
C ILE A 158 11.40 -2.67 16.34
N ASP A 159 11.77 -1.92 15.30
CA ASP A 159 11.00 -0.76 14.83
C ASP A 159 9.62 -1.18 14.28
N SER A 160 9.55 -2.29 13.53
CA SER A 160 8.28 -2.83 13.02
C SER A 160 7.35 -3.26 14.16
N PHE A 161 7.92 -3.84 15.23
CA PHE A 161 7.15 -4.22 16.41
C PHE A 161 6.62 -3.00 17.16
N LEU A 162 7.44 -1.95 17.31
CA LEU A 162 7.02 -0.68 17.90
C LEU A 162 5.89 -0.03 17.11
N VAL A 163 6.00 0.00 15.77
CA VAL A 163 4.92 0.52 14.90
C VAL A 163 3.62 -0.25 15.14
N ILE A 164 3.66 -1.58 15.19
CA ILE A 164 2.45 -2.39 15.40
C ILE A 164 1.81 -2.07 16.77
N ILE A 165 2.61 -1.96 17.83
CA ILE A 165 2.11 -1.60 19.15
C ILE A 165 1.50 -0.21 19.14
N VAL A 166 2.21 0.79 18.62
CA VAL A 166 1.73 2.18 18.58
C VAL A 166 0.48 2.30 17.73
N TYR A 167 0.40 1.58 16.61
CA TYR A 167 -0.79 1.52 15.77
C TYR A 167 -1.96 0.88 16.53
N ALA A 168 -1.77 -0.26 17.18
CA ALA A 168 -2.82 -0.94 17.95
C ALA A 168 -3.34 -0.09 19.11
N VAL A 169 -2.44 0.54 19.87
CA VAL A 169 -2.79 1.49 20.94
C VAL A 169 -3.50 2.72 20.37
N GLY A 170 -3.01 3.25 19.24
CA GLY A 170 -3.58 4.40 18.56
C GLY A 170 -5.02 4.16 18.13
N ILE A 171 -5.29 3.03 17.46
CA ILE A 171 -6.64 2.59 17.09
C ILE A 171 -7.50 2.36 18.35
N GLY A 172 -6.97 1.70 19.39
CA GLY A 172 -7.69 1.54 20.65
C GLY A 172 -8.11 2.87 21.30
N GLY A 173 -7.22 3.86 21.30
CA GLY A 173 -7.51 5.22 21.77
C GLY A 173 -8.53 5.95 20.88
N LEU A 174 -8.51 5.70 19.57
CA LEU A 174 -9.50 6.22 18.63
C LEU A 174 -10.90 5.71 18.95
N PHE A 175 -11.06 4.41 19.26
CA PHE A 175 -12.34 3.85 19.68
C PHE A 175 -12.87 4.49 20.97
N ALA A 176 -11.99 4.82 21.91
CA ALA A 176 -12.38 5.51 23.15
C ALA A 176 -12.82 6.96 22.90
N ILE A 177 -12.16 7.68 21.98
CA ILE A 177 -12.49 9.07 21.64
C ILE A 177 -13.74 9.15 20.77
N ALA A 178 -13.87 8.26 19.79
CA ALA A 178 -14.96 8.28 18.83
C ALA A 178 -16.23 7.55 19.31
N GLY A 179 -16.11 6.62 20.28
CA GLY A 179 -17.25 5.94 20.90
C GLY A 179 -17.78 6.60 22.17
N GLY A 180 -17.08 7.61 22.71
CA GLY A 180 -17.48 8.36 23.91
C GLY A 180 -18.24 9.66 23.64
N GLY A 181 -18.60 9.94 22.38
CA GLY A 181 -19.32 11.15 21.94
C GLY A 181 -20.77 10.88 21.57
#